data_AF-A0A250XBY2-F1
#
_entry.id   AF-A0A250XBY2-F1
#
_cell.length_a   1.000
_cell.length_b   1.000
_cell.length_c   1.000
_cell.angle_alpha   90.00
_cell.angle_beta   90.00
_cell.angle_gamma   90.00
#
_symmetry.space_group_name_H-M   'P 1'
#
loop_
_entity.id
_entity.type
_entity.pdbx_description
1 polymer ?
#
loop_
_entity_poly.entity_id
_entity_poly.type
_entity_poly.pdbx_seq_one_letter_code
_entity_poly.pdbx_strand_id
1 'polypeptide(L)'
;MLFNRSYRPHVRSQCRCLTEPMNNGVLTNSIQPELPIKKTGSRDGKLQSSVNEKLALIQQLKQRSQQATASTLVHPIATPVERSTRLIDERMYQASVEARQALSEKLSEANMYASVLEAKLEECYEDLEVAMSYMKKVSREFGTTSRLAESTAAAVRFGVDKEDAVEKLVKLSDRLAQLEQAVQSVRDSFSARVPQRVPVTWVGVASEVRLVGDFDEWTRGVELSASEIDFDGSIRTFEAVVPLLPGCYRVKFMVDGQWRLAPEWPTENDSMGETNNLLLVS
;
A
#
# COMPACT_ATOMS: atom_id res chain seq x y z
N MET A 1 19.12 -66.26 20.88
CA MET A 1 18.77 -66.24 19.44
C MET A 1 18.61 -64.77 19.07
N LEU A 2 19.66 -64.11 18.56
CA LEU A 2 19.95 -63.87 17.13
C LEU A 2 18.83 -63.02 16.50
N PHE A 3 18.97 -61.77 16.04
CA PHE A 3 19.99 -61.07 15.23
C PHE A 3 19.94 -59.56 15.57
N ASN A 4 20.98 -58.87 16.03
CA ASN A 4 22.07 -58.21 15.31
C ASN A 4 21.86 -57.89 13.81
N ARG A 5 21.76 -56.59 13.45
CA ARG A 5 22.56 -55.97 12.38
C ARG A 5 22.47 -54.44 12.35
N SER A 6 23.58 -53.83 12.75
CA SER A 6 24.05 -52.51 12.32
C SER A 6 24.17 -52.43 10.80
N TYR A 7 23.86 -51.28 10.17
CA TYR A 7 24.50 -50.80 8.92
C TYR A 7 24.21 -49.29 8.70
N ARG A 8 25.21 -48.45 8.97
CA ARG A 8 25.56 -47.25 8.17
C ARG A 8 26.65 -47.70 7.16
N PRO A 9 27.17 -46.90 6.19
CA PRO A 9 26.76 -45.61 5.60
C PRO A 9 26.88 -45.58 4.03
N HIS A 10 26.78 -44.37 3.44
CA HIS A 10 27.14 -43.96 2.06
C HIS A 10 26.13 -44.33 0.96
N VAL A 11 25.72 -43.41 0.08
CA VAL A 11 26.58 -42.67 -0.86
C VAL A 11 26.08 -41.24 -1.11
N ARG A 12 27.05 -40.32 -1.19
CA ARG A 12 26.96 -38.94 -1.70
C ARG A 12 26.38 -38.91 -3.12
N SER A 13 25.30 -38.16 -3.36
CA SER A 13 25.03 -37.61 -4.69
C SER A 13 25.50 -36.15 -4.71
N GLN A 14 26.70 -35.97 -5.29
CA GLN A 14 27.28 -34.69 -5.67
C GLN A 14 26.32 -33.97 -6.64
N CYS A 15 25.85 -32.77 -6.29
CA CYS A 15 25.46 -31.79 -7.28
C CYS A 15 26.76 -31.28 -7.93
N ARG A 16 27.05 -31.81 -9.12
CA ARG A 16 28.19 -31.44 -9.95
C ARG A 16 27.93 -30.05 -10.52
N CYS A 17 28.69 -29.07 -10.05
CA CYS A 17 28.94 -27.83 -10.77
C CYS A 17 29.59 -28.19 -12.12
N LEU A 18 28.95 -27.82 -13.22
CA LEU A 18 29.58 -27.83 -14.53
C LEU A 18 30.44 -26.58 -14.65
N THR A 19 31.74 -26.77 -14.54
CA THR A 19 32.78 -25.83 -14.96
C THR A 19 32.99 -25.99 -16.47
N GLU A 20 32.65 -24.97 -17.25
CA GLU A 20 33.14 -24.81 -18.62
C GLU A 20 34.41 -23.94 -18.63
N PRO A 21 35.36 -24.20 -19.55
CA PRO A 21 36.67 -23.57 -19.53
C PRO A 21 36.66 -22.13 -20.07
N MET A 22 37.44 -21.28 -19.40
CA MET A 22 37.76 -19.92 -19.83
C MET A 22 38.55 -19.93 -21.14
N ASN A 23 37.97 -19.31 -22.17
CA ASN A 23 38.68 -18.94 -23.38
C ASN A 23 39.10 -17.46 -23.29
N ASN A 24 40.41 -17.22 -23.31
CA ASN A 24 41.02 -15.90 -23.34
C ASN A 24 40.83 -15.29 -24.74
N GLY A 25 39.83 -14.42 -24.88
CA GLY A 25 39.64 -13.55 -26.03
C GLY A 25 39.88 -12.10 -25.63
N VAL A 26 41.03 -11.56 -26.05
CA VAL A 26 41.32 -10.12 -26.03
C VAL A 26 40.24 -9.40 -26.84
N LEU A 27 39.41 -8.60 -26.19
CA LEU A 27 38.49 -7.68 -26.86
C LEU A 27 38.87 -6.25 -26.51
N THR A 28 39.40 -5.60 -27.53
CA THR A 28 39.79 -4.20 -27.61
C THR A 28 38.63 -3.28 -27.25
N ASN A 29 38.94 -2.29 -26.42
CA ASN A 29 38.07 -1.20 -26.02
C ASN A 29 37.66 -0.37 -27.26
N SER A 30 36.44 -0.55 -27.76
CA SER A 30 35.80 0.36 -28.71
C SER A 30 34.66 1.07 -28.00
N ILE A 31 34.97 2.30 -27.59
CA ILE A 31 34.04 3.29 -27.07
C ILE A 31 33.01 3.58 -28.17
N GLN A 32 31.77 3.17 -27.96
CA GLN A 32 30.64 3.70 -28.73
C GLN A 32 30.28 5.09 -28.18
N PRO A 33 29.98 6.09 -29.02
CA PRO A 33 29.49 7.38 -28.55
C PRO A 33 28.09 7.22 -27.94
N GLU A 34 27.90 7.83 -26.77
CA GLU A 34 26.65 7.88 -26.02
C GLU A 34 25.47 8.31 -26.90
N LEU A 35 24.38 7.53 -26.84
CA LEU A 35 23.06 7.98 -27.26
C LEU A 35 22.64 9.17 -26.37
N PRO A 36 22.11 10.27 -26.93
CA PRO A 36 21.78 11.44 -26.14
C PRO A 36 20.69 11.09 -25.13
N ILE A 37 21.04 11.17 -23.84
CA ILE A 37 20.09 11.18 -22.74
C ILE A 37 19.14 12.35 -23.00
N LYS A 38 17.91 12.06 -23.42
CA LYS A 38 16.83 13.04 -23.38
C LYS A 38 16.70 13.46 -21.93
N LYS A 39 17.17 14.67 -21.61
CA LYS A 39 16.87 15.36 -20.34
C LYS A 39 15.39 15.16 -20.09
N THR A 40 15.04 14.39 -19.07
CA THR A 40 13.66 14.29 -18.59
C THR A 40 13.29 15.68 -18.12
N GLY A 41 12.64 16.43 -19.01
CA GLY A 41 12.09 17.74 -18.68
C GLY A 41 11.22 17.57 -17.44
N SER A 42 11.58 18.34 -16.41
CA SER A 42 10.95 18.44 -15.10
C SER A 42 9.48 18.02 -15.08
N ARG A 43 9.20 16.80 -14.58
CA ARG A 43 7.84 16.32 -14.29
C ARG A 43 7.17 17.25 -13.28
N ASP A 44 7.95 17.80 -12.35
CA ASP A 44 7.50 18.81 -11.38
C ASP A 44 7.06 20.11 -12.06
N GLY A 45 7.77 20.54 -13.11
CA GLY A 45 7.42 21.74 -13.87
C GLY A 45 6.10 21.62 -14.63
N LYS A 46 5.80 20.44 -15.19
CA LYS A 46 4.52 20.18 -15.88
C LYS A 46 3.34 20.04 -14.91
N LEU A 47 3.56 19.45 -13.74
CA LEU A 47 2.52 19.33 -12.72
C LEU A 47 2.23 20.70 -12.08
N GLN A 48 3.26 21.48 -11.76
CA GLN A 48 3.09 22.83 -11.24
C GLN A 48 2.49 23.80 -12.26
N SER A 49 2.82 23.70 -13.56
CA SER A 49 2.16 24.52 -14.58
C SER A 49 0.68 24.19 -14.68
N SER A 50 0.30 22.91 -14.58
CA SER A 50 -1.10 22.49 -14.59
C SER A 50 -1.88 22.91 -13.34
N VAL A 51 -1.25 22.88 -12.17
CA VAL A 51 -1.84 23.38 -10.91
C VAL A 51 -2.05 24.89 -10.98
N ASN A 52 -1.06 25.64 -11.49
CA ASN A 52 -1.14 27.10 -11.63
C ASN A 52 -2.21 27.51 -12.66
N GLU A 53 -2.34 26.79 -13.77
CA GLU A 53 -3.40 27.00 -14.76
C GLU A 53 -4.80 26.74 -14.17
N LYS A 54 -4.96 25.66 -13.40
CA LYS A 54 -6.22 25.35 -12.70
C LYS A 54 -6.56 26.40 -11.64
N LEU A 55 -5.57 26.88 -10.90
CA LEU A 55 -5.75 27.93 -9.89
C LEU A 55 -6.19 29.26 -10.54
N ALA A 56 -5.57 29.63 -11.66
CA ALA A 56 -5.95 30.82 -12.43
C ALA A 56 -7.39 30.73 -12.95
N LEU A 57 -7.81 29.54 -13.41
CA LEU A 57 -9.18 29.31 -13.87
C LEU A 57 -10.20 29.44 -12.73
N ILE A 58 -9.90 28.89 -11.54
CA ILE A 58 -10.76 29.03 -10.36
C ILE A 58 -10.89 30.50 -9.94
N GLN A 59 -9.79 31.25 -9.95
CA GLN A 59 -9.81 32.69 -9.66
C GLN A 59 -10.65 33.47 -10.68
N GLN A 60 -10.53 33.14 -11.97
CA GLN A 60 -11.33 33.75 -13.04
C GLN A 60 -12.83 33.46 -12.89
N LEU A 61 -13.19 32.23 -12.52
CA LEU A 61 -14.58 31.84 -12.25
C LEU A 61 -15.14 32.56 -11.02
N LYS A 62 -14.33 32.69 -9.95
CA LYS A 62 -14.70 33.44 -8.74
C LYS A 62 -14.94 34.93 -9.04
N GLN A 63 -14.08 35.55 -9.86
CA GLN A 63 -14.28 36.93 -10.31
C GLN A 63 -15.52 37.08 -11.20
N ARG A 64 -15.76 36.18 -12.14
CA ARG A 64 -16.99 36.20 -12.97
C ARG A 64 -18.25 36.05 -12.12
N SER A 65 -18.23 35.17 -11.12
CA SER A 65 -19.33 35.03 -10.16
C SER A 65 -19.56 36.32 -9.38
N GLN A 66 -18.49 36.95 -8.87
CA GLN A 66 -18.57 38.20 -8.12
C GLN A 66 -19.07 39.37 -8.99
N GLN A 67 -18.64 39.43 -10.25
CA GLN A 67 -19.11 40.41 -11.23
C GLN A 67 -20.60 40.22 -11.57
N ALA A 68 -21.06 38.97 -11.73
CA ALA A 68 -22.48 38.67 -11.95
C ALA A 68 -23.36 39.04 -10.74
N THR A 69 -22.87 38.81 -9.51
CA THR A 69 -23.57 39.26 -8.28
C THR A 69 -23.57 40.78 -8.13
N ALA A 70 -22.48 41.47 -8.49
CA ALA A 70 -22.38 42.92 -8.39
C ALA A 70 -23.23 43.65 -9.45
N SER A 71 -23.30 43.13 -10.69
CA SER A 71 -24.13 43.70 -11.75
C SER A 71 -25.64 43.53 -11.50
N THR A 72 -26.03 42.58 -10.65
CA THR A 72 -27.43 42.44 -10.17
C THR A 72 -27.82 43.54 -9.16
N LEU A 73 -26.85 44.21 -8.52
CA LEU A 73 -27.07 45.23 -7.48
C LEU A 73 -26.98 46.68 -8.00
N VAL A 74 -26.71 46.90 -9.30
CA VAL A 74 -26.55 48.24 -9.90
C VAL A 74 -27.46 48.41 -11.10
N HIS A 75 -28.77 48.46 -10.87
CA HIS A 75 -29.69 49.13 -11.79
C HIS A 75 -30.40 50.27 -11.04
N PRO A 76 -30.26 51.54 -11.49
CA PRO A 76 -30.96 52.65 -10.88
C PRO A 76 -32.47 52.54 -11.16
N ILE A 77 -33.26 52.84 -10.14
CA ILE A 77 -34.73 52.85 -10.16
C ILE A 77 -35.21 53.85 -11.21
N ALA A 78 -35.74 53.36 -12.34
CA ALA A 78 -36.52 54.15 -13.29
C ALA A 78 -38.01 54.12 -12.90
N THR A 79 -38.67 55.26 -13.06
CA THR A 79 -40.04 55.61 -12.63
C THR A 79 -41.17 54.91 -13.42
N PRO A 80 -42.43 54.97 -12.95
CA PRO A 80 -43.36 53.84 -12.99
C PRO A 80 -44.31 53.89 -14.19
N VAL A 81 -44.21 52.93 -15.09
CA VAL A 81 -45.30 52.53 -15.99
C VAL A 81 -45.27 51.01 -16.15
N GLU A 82 -46.45 50.41 -16.07
CA GLU A 82 -46.78 48.99 -16.28
C GLU A 82 -46.41 47.99 -15.18
N ARG A 83 -47.31 47.94 -14.18
CA ARG A 83 -47.54 46.75 -13.36
C ARG A 83 -48.10 45.61 -14.22
N SER A 84 -47.26 44.97 -15.03
CA SER A 84 -47.44 43.55 -15.33
C SER A 84 -46.63 42.79 -14.30
N THR A 85 -47.33 42.35 -13.26
CA THR A 85 -46.84 41.48 -12.20
C THR A 85 -46.15 40.28 -12.85
N ARG A 86 -44.82 40.34 -13.00
CA ARG A 86 -44.00 39.14 -13.13
C ARG A 86 -44.05 38.47 -11.76
N LEU A 87 -45.16 37.77 -11.49
CA LEU A 87 -45.18 36.71 -10.51
C LEU A 87 -44.09 35.75 -10.98
N ILE A 88 -42.89 35.88 -10.42
CA ILE A 88 -41.91 34.81 -10.51
C ILE A 88 -42.67 33.61 -9.95
N ASP A 89 -42.97 32.65 -10.82
CA ASP A 89 -43.78 31.49 -10.48
C ASP A 89 -43.16 30.87 -9.23
N GLU A 90 -43.87 30.95 -8.11
CA GLU A 90 -43.39 30.60 -6.77
C GLU A 90 -42.82 29.17 -6.77
N ARG A 91 -43.39 28.31 -7.62
CA ARG A 91 -42.92 26.95 -7.88
C ARG A 91 -41.55 26.89 -8.56
N MET A 92 -41.28 27.77 -9.53
CA MET A 92 -39.98 27.83 -10.21
C MET A 92 -38.89 28.40 -9.29
N TYR A 93 -39.24 29.37 -8.44
CA TYR A 93 -38.33 29.85 -7.39
C TYR A 93 -38.02 28.74 -6.39
N GLN A 94 -39.05 28.04 -5.90
CA GLN A 94 -38.91 26.93 -4.98
C GLN A 94 -38.05 25.79 -5.56
N ALA A 95 -38.32 25.37 -6.81
CA ALA A 95 -37.51 24.36 -7.50
C ALA A 95 -36.04 24.81 -7.67
N SER A 96 -35.79 26.09 -7.88
CA SER A 96 -34.43 26.65 -7.97
C SER A 96 -33.72 26.64 -6.62
N VAL A 97 -34.42 26.96 -5.53
CA VAL A 97 -33.89 26.88 -4.16
C VAL A 97 -33.58 25.43 -3.78
N GLU A 98 -34.49 24.50 -4.07
CA GLU A 98 -34.29 23.07 -3.84
C GLU A 98 -33.11 22.52 -4.66
N ALA A 99 -32.98 22.90 -5.94
CA ALA A 99 -31.83 22.53 -6.75
C ALA A 99 -30.52 23.09 -6.19
N ARG A 100 -30.51 24.35 -5.72
CA ARG A 100 -29.34 24.96 -5.07
C ARG A 100 -28.99 24.25 -3.76
N GLN A 101 -29.98 23.89 -2.95
CA GLN A 101 -29.78 23.18 -1.71
C GLN A 101 -29.20 21.78 -1.97
N ALA A 102 -29.78 21.02 -2.90
CA ALA A 102 -29.26 19.71 -3.30
C ALA A 102 -27.84 19.78 -3.87
N LEU A 103 -27.52 20.82 -4.65
CA LEU A 103 -26.16 21.05 -5.13
C LEU A 103 -25.20 21.44 -4.01
N SER A 104 -25.65 22.27 -3.05
CA SER A 104 -24.86 22.64 -1.88
C SER A 104 -24.57 21.44 -0.99
N GLU A 105 -25.54 20.55 -0.82
CA GLU A 105 -25.40 19.30 -0.07
C GLU A 105 -24.40 18.37 -0.75
N LYS A 106 -24.56 18.11 -2.05
CA LYS A 106 -23.60 17.31 -2.83
C LYS A 106 -22.19 17.92 -2.83
N LEU A 107 -22.07 19.25 -2.89
CA LEU A 107 -20.79 19.93 -2.78
C LEU A 107 -20.18 19.74 -1.40
N SER A 108 -20.99 19.81 -0.34
CA SER A 108 -20.56 19.56 1.04
C SER A 108 -20.06 18.13 1.22
N GLU A 109 -20.83 17.14 0.74
CA GLU A 109 -20.43 15.73 0.74
C GLU A 109 -19.11 15.51 -0.01
N ALA A 110 -18.99 16.06 -1.21
CA ALA A 110 -17.77 15.94 -2.02
C ALA A 110 -16.57 16.62 -1.34
N ASN A 111 -16.76 17.79 -0.73
CA ASN A 111 -15.71 18.49 0.00
C ASN A 111 -15.26 17.72 1.25
N MET A 112 -16.20 17.11 1.99
CA MET A 112 -15.85 16.24 3.12
C MET A 112 -15.05 15.03 2.66
N TYR A 113 -15.49 14.36 1.60
CA TYR A 113 -14.77 13.20 1.05
C TYR A 113 -13.37 13.59 0.56
N ALA A 114 -13.23 14.74 -0.13
CA ALA A 114 -11.94 15.26 -0.54
C ALA A 114 -11.02 15.51 0.66
N SER A 115 -11.53 16.12 1.73
CA SER A 115 -10.75 16.37 2.95
C SER A 115 -10.26 15.08 3.61
N VAL A 116 -11.09 14.04 3.66
CA VAL A 116 -10.69 12.72 4.20
C VAL A 116 -9.60 12.07 3.35
N LEU A 117 -9.72 12.16 2.01
CA LEU A 117 -8.70 11.64 1.10
C LEU A 117 -7.38 12.41 1.23
N GLU A 118 -7.43 13.73 1.34
CA GLU A 118 -6.25 14.57 1.56
C GLU A 118 -5.54 14.22 2.87
N ALA A 119 -6.29 14.02 3.96
CA ALA A 119 -5.72 13.58 5.24
C ALA A 119 -4.99 12.22 5.13
N LYS A 120 -5.60 11.24 4.45
CA LYS A 120 -4.98 9.93 4.20
C LYS A 120 -3.74 10.03 3.31
N LEU A 121 -3.75 10.94 2.35
CA LEU A 121 -2.62 11.19 1.46
C LEU A 121 -1.44 11.76 2.24
N GLU A 122 -1.70 12.70 3.15
CA GLU A 122 -0.68 13.30 4.02
C GLU A 122 -0.06 12.24 4.95
N GLU A 123 -0.88 11.38 5.56
CA GLU A 123 -0.40 10.25 6.37
C GLU A 123 0.54 9.32 5.57
N CYS A 124 0.18 9.00 4.32
CA CYS A 124 1.03 8.21 3.43
C CYS A 124 2.35 8.92 3.07
N TYR A 125 2.35 10.25 2.95
CA TYR A 125 3.55 11.03 2.66
C TYR A 125 4.50 11.07 3.84
N GLU A 126 3.99 11.24 5.06
CA GLU A 126 4.81 11.17 6.28
C GLU A 126 5.52 9.82 6.38
N ASP A 127 4.80 8.72 6.15
CA ASP A 127 5.37 7.37 6.14
C ASP A 127 6.47 7.19 5.09
N LEU A 128 6.25 7.75 3.90
CA LEU A 128 7.24 7.72 2.82
C LEU A 128 8.50 8.54 3.17
N GLU A 129 8.35 9.69 3.81
CA GLU A 129 9.47 10.52 4.26
C GLU A 129 10.30 9.80 5.33
N VAL A 130 9.64 9.17 6.30
CA VAL A 130 10.29 8.32 7.32
C VAL A 130 11.06 7.19 6.64
N ALA A 131 10.46 6.50 5.67
CA ALA A 131 11.11 5.42 4.93
C ALA A 131 12.34 5.90 4.17
N MET A 132 12.24 7.04 3.47
CA MET A 132 13.32 7.61 2.69
C MET A 132 14.49 8.05 3.58
N SER A 133 14.21 8.73 4.69
CA SER A 133 15.20 9.12 5.69
C SER A 133 15.94 7.91 6.23
N TYR A 134 15.21 6.82 6.50
CA TYR A 134 15.79 5.58 6.95
C TYR A 134 16.68 4.89 5.91
N MET A 135 16.20 4.72 4.68
CA MET A 135 16.99 4.14 3.59
C MET A 135 18.28 4.92 3.34
N LYS A 136 18.25 6.25 3.48
CA LYS A 136 19.44 7.10 3.39
C LYS A 136 20.45 6.80 4.49
N LYS A 137 20.00 6.55 5.73
CA LYS A 137 20.88 6.12 6.84
C LYS A 137 21.50 4.75 6.54
N VAL A 138 20.69 3.77 6.17
CA VAL A 138 21.13 2.41 5.82
C VAL A 138 22.15 2.44 4.68
N SER A 139 21.89 3.20 3.62
CA SER A 139 22.83 3.35 2.49
C SER A 139 24.19 3.91 2.93
N ARG A 140 24.22 4.88 3.84
CA ARG A 140 25.47 5.41 4.40
C ARG A 140 26.22 4.34 5.20
N GLU A 141 25.51 3.58 6.05
CA GLU A 141 26.13 2.51 6.85
C GLU A 141 26.66 1.36 5.98
N PHE A 142 25.96 0.99 4.91
CA PHE A 142 26.50 0.04 3.92
C PHE A 142 27.78 0.57 3.27
N GLY A 143 27.84 1.87 2.94
CA GLY A 143 29.05 2.49 2.39
C GLY A 143 30.24 2.48 3.34
N THR A 144 30.03 2.77 4.64
CA THR A 144 31.12 2.71 5.64
C THR A 144 31.57 1.28 5.88
N THR A 145 30.62 0.33 5.92
CA THR A 145 30.89 -1.10 6.11
C THR A 145 31.62 -1.70 4.91
N SER A 146 31.28 -1.29 3.68
CA SER A 146 32.00 -1.68 2.45
C SER A 146 33.46 -1.25 2.49
N ARG A 147 33.74 0.01 2.86
CA ARG A 147 35.11 0.51 2.99
C ARG A 147 35.91 -0.23 4.08
N LEU A 148 35.25 -0.58 5.19
CA LEU A 148 35.87 -1.39 6.24
C LEU A 148 36.18 -2.81 5.73
N ALA A 149 35.25 -3.43 4.99
CA ALA A 149 35.45 -4.74 4.39
C ALA A 149 36.61 -4.73 3.37
N GLU A 150 36.72 -3.71 2.53
CA GLU A 150 37.83 -3.52 1.58
C GLU A 150 39.17 -3.37 2.30
N SER A 151 39.23 -2.54 3.36
CA SER A 151 40.43 -2.37 4.19
C SER A 151 40.84 -3.67 4.88
N THR A 152 39.86 -4.42 5.39
CA THR A 152 40.07 -5.74 6.01
C THR A 152 40.59 -6.75 4.99
N ALA A 153 39.99 -6.80 3.79
CA ALA A 153 40.43 -7.67 2.71
C ALA A 153 41.85 -7.34 2.26
N ALA A 154 42.23 -6.06 2.19
CA ALA A 154 43.59 -5.65 1.89
C ALA A 154 44.58 -6.11 2.99
N ALA A 155 44.26 -5.91 4.28
CA ALA A 155 45.10 -6.36 5.39
C ALA A 155 45.36 -7.87 5.35
N VAL A 156 44.30 -8.66 5.13
CA VAL A 156 44.40 -10.12 5.00
C VAL A 156 45.21 -10.53 3.76
N ARG A 157 45.00 -9.88 2.61
CA ARG A 157 45.67 -10.22 1.35
C ARG A 157 47.17 -9.90 1.35
N PHE A 158 47.54 -8.76 1.92
CA PHE A 158 48.93 -8.29 1.92
C PHE A 158 49.71 -8.76 3.16
N GLY A 159 49.08 -9.55 4.05
CA GLY A 159 49.74 -10.18 5.19
C GLY A 159 50.22 -9.17 6.25
N VAL A 160 49.58 -8.00 6.33
CA VAL A 160 49.88 -6.99 7.33
C VAL A 160 49.25 -7.45 8.64
N ASP A 161 50.07 -7.84 9.61
CA ASP A 161 49.75 -8.23 11.00
C ASP A 161 48.43 -9.01 11.18
N LYS A 162 48.54 -10.32 11.42
CA LYS A 162 47.39 -11.23 11.56
C LYS A 162 46.43 -10.77 12.67
N GLU A 163 46.98 -10.22 13.74
CA GLU A 163 46.25 -9.67 14.87
C GLU A 163 45.39 -8.45 14.46
N ASP A 164 45.93 -7.52 13.66
CA ASP A 164 45.20 -6.35 13.14
C ASP A 164 44.12 -6.77 12.12
N ALA A 165 44.41 -7.76 11.28
CA ALA A 165 43.43 -8.33 10.36
C ALA A 165 42.25 -8.99 11.08
N VAL A 166 42.51 -9.72 12.17
CA VAL A 166 41.47 -10.32 13.02
C VAL A 166 40.66 -9.22 13.73
N GLU A 167 41.31 -8.19 14.28
CA GLU A 167 40.62 -7.07 14.92
C GLU A 167 39.66 -6.36 13.94
N LYS A 168 40.10 -6.13 12.70
CA LYS A 168 39.27 -5.54 11.64
C LYS A 168 38.09 -6.43 11.24
N LEU A 169 38.28 -7.75 11.17
CA LEU A 169 37.21 -8.71 10.91
C LEU A 169 36.15 -8.71 12.02
N VAL A 170 36.56 -8.67 13.28
CA VAL A 170 35.63 -8.57 14.43
C VAL A 170 34.82 -7.28 14.34
N LYS A 171 35.48 -6.14 14.11
CA LYS A 171 34.80 -4.84 13.93
C LYS A 171 33.81 -4.85 12.76
N LEU A 172 34.13 -5.53 11.67
CA LEU A 172 33.24 -5.69 10.53
C LEU A 172 32.00 -6.51 10.90
N SER A 173 32.20 -7.64 11.59
CA SER A 173 31.11 -8.49 12.07
C SER A 173 30.17 -7.73 13.01
N ASP A 174 30.72 -6.98 13.96
CA ASP A 174 29.93 -6.18 14.91
C ASP A 174 29.09 -5.13 14.19
N ARG A 175 29.67 -4.46 13.19
CA ARG A 175 28.94 -3.47 12.37
C ARG A 175 27.83 -4.10 11.54
N LEU A 176 28.07 -5.28 10.95
CA LEU A 176 27.03 -6.00 10.20
C LEU A 176 25.87 -6.42 11.11
N ALA A 177 26.16 -6.90 12.32
CA ALA A 177 25.14 -7.25 13.31
C ALA A 177 24.30 -6.03 13.74
N GLN A 178 24.95 -4.89 14.00
CA GLN A 178 24.25 -3.64 14.32
C GLN A 178 23.37 -3.15 13.16
N LEU A 179 23.87 -3.26 11.92
CA LEU A 179 23.11 -2.88 10.73
C LEU A 179 21.90 -3.79 10.53
N GLU A 180 22.06 -5.10 10.70
CA GLU A 180 20.97 -6.07 10.63
C GLU A 180 19.88 -5.76 11.67
N GLN A 181 20.27 -5.53 12.93
CA GLN A 181 19.33 -5.19 14.00
C GLN A 181 18.62 -3.86 13.72
N ALA A 182 19.33 -2.85 13.20
CA ALA A 182 18.74 -1.58 12.80
C ALA A 182 17.72 -1.77 11.66
N VAL A 183 18.01 -2.63 10.67
CA VAL A 183 17.10 -2.96 9.55
C VAL A 183 15.89 -3.73 10.02
N GLN A 184 16.07 -4.68 10.94
CA GLN A 184 14.97 -5.44 11.50
C GLN A 184 13.99 -4.55 12.27
N SER A 185 14.50 -3.66 13.15
CA SER A 185 13.62 -2.78 13.94
C SER A 185 12.76 -1.86 13.06
N VAL A 186 13.28 -1.41 11.92
CA VAL A 186 12.49 -0.61 10.97
C VAL A 186 11.57 -1.45 10.12
N ARG A 187 11.99 -2.65 9.70
CA ARG A 187 11.06 -3.60 9.06
C ARG A 187 9.85 -3.84 9.95
N ASP A 188 10.05 -4.07 11.23
CA ASP A 188 8.98 -4.35 12.18
C ASP A 188 8.04 -3.14 12.32
N SER A 189 8.58 -1.91 12.41
CA SER A 189 7.77 -0.69 12.49
C SER A 189 6.98 -0.37 11.22
N PHE A 190 7.50 -0.73 10.04
CA PHE A 190 6.76 -0.64 8.78
C PHE A 190 5.74 -1.78 8.64
N SER A 191 6.07 -2.99 9.06
CA SER A 191 5.19 -4.16 8.91
C SER A 191 3.83 -3.94 9.57
N ALA A 192 3.79 -3.28 10.74
CA ALA A 192 2.56 -2.93 11.46
C ALA A 192 1.63 -1.96 10.69
N ARG A 193 2.16 -1.21 9.73
CA ARG A 193 1.43 -0.18 8.97
C ARG A 193 1.12 -0.60 7.53
N VAL A 194 1.65 -1.74 7.09
CA VAL A 194 1.46 -2.23 5.73
C VAL A 194 0.39 -3.32 5.74
N PRO A 195 -0.71 -3.15 4.98
CA PRO A 195 -1.70 -4.20 4.83
C PRO A 195 -1.09 -5.47 4.23
N GLN A 196 -1.27 -6.60 4.92
CA GLN A 196 -0.92 -7.92 4.45
C GLN A 196 -2.05 -8.51 3.61
N ARG A 197 -1.68 -9.25 2.57
CA ARG A 197 -2.61 -9.99 1.72
C ARG A 197 -2.93 -11.32 2.37
N VAL A 198 -4.03 -11.39 3.11
CA VAL A 198 -4.46 -12.59 3.86
C VAL A 198 -5.35 -13.46 2.98
N PRO A 199 -4.90 -14.66 2.56
CA PRO A 199 -5.77 -15.59 1.86
C PRO A 199 -6.80 -16.15 2.83
N VAL A 200 -8.07 -16.05 2.46
CA VAL A 200 -9.20 -16.59 3.22
C VAL A 200 -9.91 -17.61 2.36
N THR A 201 -10.16 -18.78 2.95
CA THR A 201 -10.87 -19.90 2.34
C THR A 201 -12.09 -20.24 3.16
N TRP A 202 -13.17 -20.60 2.47
CA TRP A 202 -14.34 -21.22 3.06
C TRP A 202 -14.64 -22.52 2.31
N VAL A 203 -14.87 -23.60 3.07
CA VAL A 203 -15.21 -24.91 2.51
C VAL A 203 -16.62 -25.30 2.93
N GLY A 204 -17.51 -25.48 1.95
CA GLY A 204 -18.89 -25.90 2.15
C GLY A 204 -19.75 -25.62 0.93
N VAL A 205 -20.85 -26.35 0.81
CA VAL A 205 -21.86 -26.10 -0.22
C VAL A 205 -22.54 -24.76 0.09
N ALA A 206 -22.37 -23.81 -0.81
CA ALA A 206 -22.93 -22.46 -0.72
C ALA A 206 -23.13 -21.87 -2.13
N SER A 207 -23.92 -20.82 -2.25
CA SER A 207 -24.06 -20.03 -3.48
C SER A 207 -23.28 -18.72 -3.39
N GLU A 208 -23.39 -18.00 -2.26
CA GLU A 208 -22.65 -16.79 -1.95
C GLU A 208 -21.99 -16.92 -0.57
N VAL A 209 -20.72 -16.52 -0.48
CA VAL A 209 -19.97 -16.50 0.77
C VAL A 209 -19.31 -15.14 0.96
N ARG A 210 -19.51 -14.56 2.14
CA ARG A 210 -18.88 -13.29 2.52
C ARG A 210 -18.21 -13.37 3.88
N LEU A 211 -17.00 -12.85 4.00
CA LEU A 211 -16.32 -12.64 5.26
C LEU A 211 -16.69 -11.25 5.82
N VAL A 212 -17.22 -11.18 7.03
CA VAL A 212 -17.56 -9.93 7.71
C VAL A 212 -16.84 -9.91 9.06
N GLY A 213 -16.38 -8.74 9.53
CA GLY A 213 -15.74 -8.68 10.85
C GLY A 213 -15.37 -7.30 11.34
N ASP A 214 -14.58 -7.27 12.42
CA ASP A 214 -14.14 -6.03 13.07
C ASP A 214 -13.33 -5.11 12.13
N PHE A 215 -12.68 -5.67 11.11
CA PHE A 215 -11.85 -4.92 10.16
C PHE A 215 -12.65 -3.92 9.29
N ASP A 216 -13.96 -4.09 9.18
CA ASP A 216 -14.86 -3.18 8.47
C ASP A 216 -16.10 -2.80 9.30
N GLU A 217 -15.98 -2.89 10.63
CA GLU A 217 -17.05 -2.58 11.59
C GLU A 217 -18.34 -3.38 11.34
N TRP A 218 -18.21 -4.63 10.89
CA TRP A 218 -19.35 -5.52 10.60
C TRP A 218 -20.32 -4.99 9.54
N THR A 219 -19.82 -4.22 8.58
CA THR A 219 -20.67 -3.57 7.57
C THR A 219 -20.83 -4.41 6.30
N ARG A 220 -19.94 -4.22 5.33
CA ARG A 220 -20.11 -4.76 3.98
C ARG A 220 -19.57 -6.18 3.86
N GLY A 221 -18.43 -6.46 4.47
CA GLY A 221 -17.62 -7.65 4.30
C GLY A 221 -16.86 -7.71 2.97
N VAL A 222 -16.14 -8.81 2.80
CA VAL A 222 -15.43 -9.20 1.57
C VAL A 222 -16.06 -10.45 0.99
N GLU A 223 -16.50 -10.37 -0.26
CA GLU A 223 -17.08 -11.49 -0.99
C GLU A 223 -15.97 -12.47 -1.43
N LEU A 224 -16.22 -13.76 -1.24
CA LEU A 224 -15.31 -14.81 -1.68
C LEU A 224 -15.77 -15.34 -3.04
N SER A 225 -14.81 -15.48 -3.95
CA SER A 225 -15.03 -16.06 -5.27
C SER A 225 -14.96 -17.59 -5.20
N ALA A 226 -15.85 -18.27 -5.92
CA ALA A 226 -15.76 -19.71 -6.12
C ALA A 226 -14.44 -20.09 -6.81
N SER A 227 -13.61 -20.91 -6.16
CA SER A 227 -12.32 -21.34 -6.72
C SER A 227 -12.41 -22.70 -7.40
N GLU A 228 -13.14 -23.64 -6.82
CA GLU A 228 -13.29 -25.01 -7.33
C GLU A 228 -14.76 -25.42 -7.46
N ILE A 229 -15.11 -25.92 -8.64
CA ILE A 229 -16.40 -26.56 -8.93
C ILE A 229 -16.14 -28.06 -8.95
N ASP A 230 -16.79 -28.80 -8.06
CA ASP A 230 -16.65 -30.24 -7.99
C ASP A 230 -17.25 -30.93 -9.23
N PHE A 231 -16.89 -32.20 -9.45
CA PHE A 231 -17.37 -33.04 -10.56
C PHE A 231 -18.90 -33.14 -10.66
N ASP A 232 -19.64 -32.85 -9.58
CA ASP A 232 -21.11 -32.83 -9.56
C ASP A 232 -21.72 -31.46 -9.94
N GLY A 233 -20.88 -30.44 -10.22
CA GLY A 233 -21.31 -29.07 -10.53
C GLY A 233 -21.52 -28.17 -9.30
N SER A 234 -21.31 -28.67 -8.08
CA SER A 234 -21.42 -27.90 -6.84
C SER A 234 -20.13 -27.15 -6.55
N ILE A 235 -20.26 -25.88 -6.20
CA ILE A 235 -19.16 -25.10 -5.65
C ILE A 235 -19.01 -25.48 -4.19
N ARG A 236 -17.81 -25.93 -3.81
CA ARG A 236 -17.52 -26.30 -2.40
C ARG A 236 -16.41 -25.47 -1.79
N THR A 237 -15.65 -24.73 -2.59
CA THR A 237 -14.53 -23.93 -2.11
C THR A 237 -14.66 -22.51 -2.60
N PHE A 238 -14.56 -21.57 -1.66
CA PHE A 238 -14.60 -20.15 -1.90
C PHE A 238 -13.33 -19.50 -1.36
N GLU A 239 -12.76 -18.57 -2.12
CA GLU A 239 -11.48 -17.93 -1.84
C GLU A 239 -11.55 -16.41 -2.02
N ALA A 240 -10.86 -15.69 -1.14
CA ALA A 240 -10.57 -14.27 -1.29
C ALA A 240 -9.18 -13.94 -0.76
N VAL A 241 -8.64 -12.81 -1.21
CA VAL A 241 -7.44 -12.21 -0.61
C VAL A 241 -7.82 -10.89 0.02
N VAL A 242 -7.81 -10.85 1.36
CA VAL A 242 -8.24 -9.70 2.15
C VAL A 242 -7.01 -8.87 2.56
N PRO A 243 -6.93 -7.58 2.20
CA PRO A 243 -5.88 -6.70 2.69
C PRO A 243 -6.18 -6.28 4.14
N LEU A 244 -5.41 -6.75 5.11
CA LEU A 244 -5.59 -6.44 6.53
C LEU A 244 -4.27 -5.97 7.15
N LEU A 245 -4.33 -5.02 8.06
CA LEU A 245 -3.17 -4.67 8.88
C LEU A 245 -2.84 -5.84 9.85
N PRO A 246 -1.60 -5.96 10.34
CA PRO A 246 -1.30 -6.92 11.40
C PRO A 246 -2.15 -6.66 12.64
N GLY A 247 -2.73 -7.72 13.20
CA GLY A 247 -3.70 -7.63 14.27
C GLY A 247 -4.50 -8.91 14.48
N CYS A 248 -5.40 -8.88 15.46
CA CYS A 248 -6.37 -9.95 15.72
C CYS A 248 -7.77 -9.42 15.39
N TYR A 249 -8.46 -10.08 14.48
CA TYR A 249 -9.78 -9.67 14.00
C TYR A 249 -10.83 -10.72 14.36
N ARG A 250 -11.97 -10.27 14.88
CA ARG A 250 -13.16 -11.13 14.99
C ARG A 250 -13.89 -11.10 13.67
N VAL A 251 -14.24 -12.28 13.18
CA VAL A 251 -14.88 -12.45 11.88
C VAL A 251 -15.94 -13.53 11.92
N LYS A 252 -16.86 -13.48 10.96
CA LYS A 252 -17.90 -14.48 10.73
C LYS A 252 -18.19 -14.57 9.24
N PHE A 253 -18.63 -15.73 8.79
CA PHE A 253 -19.02 -15.94 7.41
C PHE A 253 -20.53 -15.73 7.27
N MET A 254 -20.94 -14.95 6.27
CA MET A 254 -22.31 -14.90 5.80
C MET A 254 -22.41 -15.84 4.60
N VAL A 255 -23.11 -16.95 4.76
CA VAL A 255 -23.26 -18.01 3.75
C VAL A 255 -24.73 -18.10 3.39
N ASP A 256 -25.08 -17.75 2.15
CA ASP A 256 -26.47 -17.75 1.66
C ASP A 256 -27.45 -17.00 2.61
N GLY A 257 -27.00 -15.89 3.19
CA GLY A 257 -27.77 -15.07 4.13
C GLY A 257 -27.82 -15.61 5.58
N GLN A 258 -27.07 -16.66 5.89
CA GLN A 258 -26.95 -17.22 7.24
C GLN A 258 -25.56 -17.01 7.82
N TRP A 259 -25.49 -16.59 9.08
CA TRP A 259 -24.24 -16.49 9.83
C TRP A 259 -23.68 -17.89 10.14
N ARG A 260 -22.44 -18.14 9.74
CA ARG A 260 -21.71 -19.39 9.97
C ARG A 260 -20.30 -19.13 10.49
N LEU A 261 -19.80 -20.10 11.26
CA LEU A 261 -18.43 -20.14 11.74
C LEU A 261 -17.65 -21.14 10.89
N ALA A 262 -16.40 -20.82 10.59
CA ALA A 262 -15.46 -21.75 10.00
C ALA A 262 -15.00 -22.73 11.10
N PRO A 263 -15.27 -24.04 10.96
CA PRO A 263 -14.91 -25.03 11.98
C PRO A 263 -13.40 -25.21 12.11
N GLU A 264 -12.64 -24.92 11.06
CA GLU A 264 -11.18 -24.95 11.04
C GLU A 264 -10.52 -23.76 11.78
N TRP A 265 -11.26 -22.69 12.10
CA TRP A 265 -10.69 -21.47 12.68
C TRP A 265 -10.93 -21.39 14.18
N PRO A 266 -9.96 -20.84 14.95
CA PRO A 266 -10.16 -20.60 16.38
C PRO A 266 -11.35 -19.66 16.61
N THR A 267 -12.04 -19.83 17.73
CA THR A 267 -13.24 -19.06 18.08
C THR A 267 -13.08 -18.35 19.42
N GLU A 268 -13.64 -17.15 19.54
CA GLU A 268 -13.77 -16.38 20.78
C GLU A 268 -15.24 -16.07 21.04
N ASN A 269 -15.64 -16.09 22.31
CA ASN A 269 -16.95 -15.59 22.74
C ASN A 269 -16.81 -14.13 23.16
N ASP A 270 -17.65 -13.27 22.59
CA ASP A 270 -17.76 -11.88 23.02
C ASP A 270 -18.45 -11.79 24.39
N SER A 271 -18.26 -10.65 25.04
CA SER A 271 -18.93 -10.20 26.27
C SER A 271 -20.46 -10.33 26.24
N MET A 272 -21.07 -10.26 25.06
CA MET A 272 -22.52 -10.46 24.86
C MET A 272 -22.93 -11.92 24.65
N GLY A 273 -21.99 -12.87 24.65
CA GLY A 273 -22.24 -14.31 24.49
C GLY A 273 -22.23 -14.80 23.04
N GLU A 274 -21.93 -13.93 22.07
CA GLU A 274 -21.82 -14.30 20.65
C GLU A 274 -20.46 -14.93 20.33
N THR A 275 -20.46 -16.07 19.63
CA THR A 275 -19.23 -16.74 19.19
C THR A 275 -18.84 -16.26 17.79
N ASN A 276 -17.58 -15.84 17.65
CA ASN A 276 -16.95 -15.39 16.40
C ASN A 276 -15.65 -16.15 16.13
N ASN A 277 -15.24 -16.26 14.86
CA ASN A 277 -13.92 -16.77 14.52
C ASN A 277 -12.85 -15.68 14.73
N LEU A 278 -11.63 -16.10 15.02
CA LEU A 278 -10.46 -15.23 15.14
C LEU A 278 -9.56 -15.37 13.91
N LEU A 279 -9.22 -14.23 13.30
CA LEU A 279 -8.26 -14.12 12.22
C LEU A 279 -7.02 -13.36 12.72
N LEU A 280 -5.90 -14.06 12.84
CA LEU A 280 -4.62 -13.48 13.23
C LEU A 280 -3.80 -13.12 11.99
N VAL A 281 -3.37 -11.87 11.92
CA VAL A 281 -2.51 -11.33 10.85
C VAL A 281 -1.21 -10.87 11.49
N SER A 282 -0.08 -11.43 11.04
CA SER A 282 1.25 -11.26 11.67
C SER A 282 2.28 -10.67 10.72
#